data_AF-A0A355S3Z9-F1
#
_entry.id   AF-A0A355S3Z9-F1
#
_cell.length_a   1.000
_cell.length_b   1.000
_cell.length_c   1.000
_cell.angle_alpha   90.00
_cell.angle_beta   90.00
_cell.angle_gamma   90.00
#
_symmetry.space_group_name_H-M   'P 1'
#
loop_
_entity.id
_entity.type
_entity.pdbx_description
1 polymer ?
#
loop_
_entity_poly.entity_id
_entity_poly.type
_entity_poly.pdbx_seq_one_letter_code
_entity_poly.pdbx_strand_id
1 'polypeptide(L)'
;MSIELILTHPGGAHKDDYLACSLLVAQHGAPIERREPKQGDLDNSAVLVVDVGGEHEPGRGNFDHHQFSRDHDPVCALSLV
;
A
#
# COMPACT_ATOMS: atom_id res chain seq x y z
N MET A 1 -9.09 1.93 -15.28
CA MET A 1 -8.07 0.87 -15.42
C MET A 1 -8.38 -0.23 -14.42
N SER A 2 -8.05 -1.48 -14.73
CA SER A 2 -8.15 -2.57 -13.74
C SER A 2 -6.87 -2.58 -12.91
N ILE A 3 -6.98 -2.84 -11.60
CA ILE A 3 -5.81 -3.14 -10.78
C ILE A 3 -5.40 -4.59 -11.07
N GLU A 4 -4.11 -4.79 -11.29
CA GLU A 4 -3.51 -6.07 -11.67
C GLU A 4 -2.68 -6.69 -10.54
N LEU A 5 -2.18 -5.86 -9.61
CA LEU A 5 -1.31 -6.30 -8.53
C LEU A 5 -1.46 -5.39 -7.30
N ILE A 6 -1.43 -6.00 -6.12
CA ILE A 6 -1.17 -5.32 -4.85
C ILE A 6 0.23 -5.74 -4.41
N LEU A 7 1.12 -4.79 -4.21
CA LEU A 7 2.50 -5.03 -3.82
C LEU A 7 2.75 -4.42 -2.44
N THR A 8 3.32 -5.21 -1.53
CA THR A 8 3.72 -4.74 -0.20
C THR A 8 5.09 -5.26 0.18
N HIS A 9 5.63 -4.78 1.31
CA HIS A 9 6.97 -5.10 1.75
C HIS A 9 7.18 -6.61 2.00
N PRO A 10 8.42 -7.12 1.82
CA PRO A 10 8.76 -8.49 2.16
C PRO A 10 8.77 -8.70 3.68
N GLY A 11 8.80 -9.95 4.13
CA GLY A 11 8.89 -10.29 5.55
C GLY A 11 7.53 -10.52 6.22
N GLY A 12 7.47 -10.34 7.54
CA GLY A 12 6.27 -10.57 8.34
C GLY A 12 5.27 -9.44 8.15
N ALA A 13 3.97 -9.76 8.11
CA ALA A 13 2.92 -8.75 8.03
C ALA A 13 2.87 -7.88 9.29
N HIS A 14 2.68 -6.58 9.09
CA HIS A 14 2.21 -5.65 10.09
C HIS A 14 0.67 -5.66 10.13
N LYS A 15 0.05 -4.75 10.88
CA LYS A 15 -1.42 -4.74 11.05
C LYS A 15 -2.11 -3.89 9.98
N ASP A 16 -1.47 -2.79 9.64
CA ASP A 16 -1.81 -1.84 8.59
C ASP A 16 -1.70 -2.47 7.19
N ASP A 17 -0.54 -3.02 6.81
CA ASP A 17 -0.38 -3.67 5.50
C ASP A 17 -1.39 -4.81 5.31
N TYR A 18 -1.62 -5.62 6.35
CA TYR A 18 -2.59 -6.70 6.33
C TYR A 18 -4.02 -6.20 6.11
N LEU A 19 -4.45 -5.18 6.86
CA LEU A 19 -5.79 -4.62 6.73
C LEU A 19 -5.98 -3.94 5.36
N ALA A 20 -5.03 -3.12 4.95
CA ALA A 20 -5.04 -2.43 3.66
C ALA A 20 -5.11 -3.43 2.50
N CYS A 21 -4.21 -4.42 2.48
CA CYS A 21 -4.20 -5.46 1.45
C CYS A 21 -5.52 -6.26 1.42
N SER A 22 -6.10 -6.57 2.59
CA SER A 22 -7.39 -7.29 2.65
C SER A 22 -8.53 -6.49 2.02
N LEU A 23 -8.60 -5.17 2.27
CA LEU A 23 -9.60 -4.28 1.67
C LEU A 23 -9.39 -4.16 0.16
N LEU A 24 -8.14 -4.00 -0.29
CA LEU A 24 -7.80 -3.87 -1.70
C LEU A 24 -8.08 -5.17 -2.47
N VAL A 25 -7.80 -6.34 -1.89
CA VAL A 25 -8.19 -7.64 -2.47
C VAL A 25 -9.71 -7.74 -2.58
N ALA A 26 -10.46 -7.35 -1.54
CA ALA A 26 -11.92 -7.40 -1.57
C ALA A 26 -12.51 -6.47 -2.64
N GLN A 27 -11.90 -5.30 -2.84
CA GLN A 27 -12.36 -4.29 -3.80
C GLN A 27 -11.98 -4.62 -5.25
N HIS A 28 -10.77 -5.13 -5.48
CA HIS A 28 -10.19 -5.24 -6.83
C HIS A 28 -10.00 -6.68 -7.31
N GLY A 29 -9.98 -7.67 -6.42
CA GLY A 29 -9.71 -9.08 -6.78
C GLY A 29 -8.29 -9.34 -7.30
N ALA A 30 -7.36 -8.40 -7.09
CA ALA A 30 -5.98 -8.52 -7.54
C ALA A 30 -5.15 -9.42 -6.60
N PRO A 31 -4.14 -10.15 -7.12
CA PRO A 31 -3.20 -10.89 -6.28
C PRO A 31 -2.31 -9.96 -5.44
N ILE A 32 -1.71 -10.53 -4.39
CA ILE A 32 -0.70 -9.85 -3.56
C ILE A 32 0.69 -10.43 -3.86
N GLU A 33 1.68 -9.56 -4.05
CA GLU A 33 3.10 -9.91 -4.06
C GLU A 33 3.83 -9.19 -2.91
N ARG A 34 4.79 -9.88 -2.27
CA ARG A 34 5.59 -9.33 -1.17
C ARG A 34 7.05 -9.20 -1.57
N ARG A 35 7.49 -7.99 -1.91
CA ARG A 35 8.87 -7.65 -2.29
C ARG A 35 9.08 -6.13 -2.28
N GLU A 36 10.33 -5.71 -2.33
CA GLU A 36 10.64 -4.31 -2.58
C GLU A 36 10.13 -3.87 -3.97
N PRO A 37 9.54 -2.67 -4.10
CA PRO A 37 9.13 -2.11 -5.37
C PRO A 37 10.36 -1.69 -6.20
N LYS A 38 10.20 -1.75 -7.51
CA LYS A 38 11.06 -1.10 -8.50
C LYS A 38 10.36 0.16 -8.99
N GLN A 39 11.11 1.05 -9.65
CA GLN A 39 10.55 2.27 -10.22
C GLN A 39 9.34 2.00 -11.14
N GLY A 40 9.40 0.91 -11.92
CA GLY A 40 8.29 0.50 -12.79
C GLY A 40 7.02 0.06 -12.06
N ASP A 41 7.10 -0.33 -10.78
CA ASP A 41 5.91 -0.58 -9.96
C ASP A 41 5.27 0.75 -9.53
N LEU A 42 6.07 1.72 -9.08
CA LEU A 42 5.61 3.04 -8.63
C LEU A 42 5.00 3.89 -9.75
N ASP A 43 5.51 3.73 -10.98
CA ASP A 43 5.00 4.46 -12.15
C ASP A 43 3.79 3.77 -12.81
N ASN A 44 3.41 2.57 -12.36
CA ASN A 44 2.35 1.78 -12.97
C ASN A 44 1.04 1.89 -12.17
N SER A 45 0.09 2.68 -12.68
CA SER A 45 -1.24 2.86 -12.08
C SER A 45 -2.12 1.59 -12.00
N ALA A 46 -1.70 0.46 -12.57
CA ALA A 46 -2.33 -0.85 -12.40
C ALA A 46 -1.78 -1.62 -11.19
N VAL A 47 -0.72 -1.14 -10.54
CA VAL A 47 -0.12 -1.72 -9.33
C VAL A 47 -0.44 -0.81 -8.15
N LEU A 48 -0.98 -1.38 -7.08
CA LEU A 48 -1.12 -0.68 -5.81
C LEU A 48 0.08 -1.01 -4.94
N VAL A 49 0.91 -0.03 -4.62
CA VAL A 49 2.09 -0.20 -3.75
C VAL A 49 1.72 0.25 -2.34
N VAL A 50 1.82 -0.65 -1.36
CA VAL A 50 1.26 -0.48 -0.01
C VAL A 50 2.32 -0.72 1.04
N ASP A 51 2.48 0.24 1.95
CA ASP A 51 3.41 0.19 3.09
C ASP A 51 4.89 0.00 2.67
N VAL A 52 5.24 0.46 1.48
CA VAL A 52 6.60 0.40 0.93
C VAL A 52 6.74 1.38 -0.24
N GLY A 53 7.97 1.76 -0.60
CA GLY A 53 8.27 2.55 -1.82
C GLY A 53 8.58 4.03 -1.61
N GLY A 54 8.40 4.55 -0.40
CA GLY A 54 8.82 5.87 0.04
C GLY A 54 7.96 7.04 -0.44
N GLU A 55 6.78 6.78 -1.02
CA GLU A 55 5.87 7.83 -1.49
C GLU A 55 4.40 7.55 -1.18
N HIS A 56 3.69 8.62 -0.78
CA HIS A 56 2.23 8.65 -0.71
C HIS A 56 1.69 9.47 -1.89
N GLU A 57 1.28 8.78 -2.95
CA GLU A 57 0.63 9.38 -4.11
C GLU A 57 -0.59 8.54 -4.52
N PRO A 58 -1.74 8.76 -3.87
CA PRO A 58 -2.96 8.01 -4.13
C PRO A 58 -3.41 8.04 -5.59
N GLY A 59 -3.12 9.12 -6.33
CA GLY A 59 -3.44 9.21 -7.76
C GLY A 59 -2.67 8.24 -8.64
N ARG A 60 -1.53 7.73 -8.15
CA ARG A 60 -0.72 6.69 -8.82
C ARG A 60 -0.84 5.31 -8.17
N GLY A 61 -1.58 5.18 -7.07
CA GLY A 61 -1.73 3.91 -6.35
C GLY A 61 -0.61 3.62 -5.35
N ASN A 62 0.14 4.64 -4.93
CA ASN A 62 1.25 4.48 -3.99
C ASN A 62 0.85 4.97 -2.60
N PHE A 63 0.92 4.08 -1.62
CA PHE A 63 0.42 4.25 -0.26
C PHE A 63 1.51 3.87 0.75
N ASP A 64 2.60 4.62 0.76
CA ASP A 64 3.60 4.54 1.83
C ASP A 64 3.42 5.67 2.83
N HIS A 65 3.72 5.43 4.10
CA HIS A 65 3.70 6.44 5.16
C HIS A 65 5.06 6.63 5.85
N HIS A 66 6.09 5.83 5.51
CA HIS A 66 7.40 5.88 6.15
C HIS A 66 8.12 7.24 6.03
N GLN A 67 7.77 8.05 5.01
CA GLN A 67 8.31 9.40 4.82
C GLN A 67 7.69 10.46 5.75
N PHE A 68 6.56 10.16 6.40
CA PHE A 68 5.88 11.08 7.28
C PHE A 68 6.41 10.98 8.72
N SER A 69 6.24 12.05 9.50
CA SER A 69 6.50 11.98 10.94
C SER A 69 5.52 11.00 11.59
N ARG A 70 5.92 10.41 12.72
CA ARG A 70 5.09 9.46 13.47
C ARG A 70 3.71 10.00 13.84
N ASP A 71 3.63 11.30 14.09
CA ASP A 71 2.41 12.00 14.51
C ASP A 71 1.75 12.76 13.34
N HIS A 72 2.06 12.40 12.09
CA HIS A 72 1.47 13.02 10.90
C HIS A 72 0.00 12.62 10.73
N ASP A 73 -0.88 13.60 10.50
CA ASP A 73 -2.31 13.36 10.25
C ASP A 73 -2.57 12.81 8.83
N PRO A 74 -3.49 11.84 8.66
CA PRO A 74 -4.26 11.18 9.70
C PRO A 74 -3.44 10.07 10.39
N VAL A 75 -3.47 10.04 11.73
CA VAL A 75 -2.88 8.96 12.52
C VAL A 75 -3.86 7.77 12.52
N CYS A 76 -3.68 6.71 11.73
CA CYS A 76 -4.54 5.53 11.87
C CYS A 76 -4.00 4.21 11.33
N ALA A 77 -4.46 3.11 11.96
CA ALA A 77 -5.01 1.97 11.22
C ALA A 77 -6.38 1.48 11.75
N LEU A 78 -6.77 1.70 13.02
CA LEU A 78 -8.18 1.68 13.47
C LEU A 78 -8.39 2.57 14.72
N SER A 79 -9.08 3.70 14.57
CA SER A 79 -9.72 4.44 15.67
C SER A 79 -11.20 4.04 15.75
N LEU A 80 -11.70 3.67 16.95
CA LEU A 80 -13.13 3.50 17.26
C LEU A 80 -13.73 4.71 18.00
N VAL A 81 -12.98 5.81 18.13
CA VAL A 81 -13.58 7.12 18.42
C VAL A 81 -14.02 7.79 17.14
#